data_AF-A0AA38SXQ2-F1
#
_entry.id   AF-A0AA38SXQ2-F1
#
_cell.length_a   1.000
_cell.length_b   1.000
_cell.length_c   1.000
_cell.angle_alpha   90.00
_cell.angle_beta   90.00
_cell.angle_gamma   90.00
#
_symmetry.space_group_name_H-M   'P 1'
#
loop_
_entity.id
_entity.type
_entity.pdbx_description
1 polymer ?
#
loop_
_entity_poly.entity_id
_entity_poly.type
_entity_poly.pdbx_seq_one_letter_code
_entity_poly.pdbx_strand_id
1 'polypeptide(L)'
;MATSSGQEETKKLQLYSYHRSSCSFRVRIALNLKGLNYEYKAVNLLKGEQHSPEYLKVNPIGYVPALVDGDILVSDSFAIVMVSNGFNSYLDEIPIYKTYIPCPYEANSNENLFFIANLRRTESATVIEWMKTLWPLKVVGPTIPSMYLDRRLENDNDYGVNLIKPNHNECMEWLNDKPKGSVVYVAFGSYGELGPEQMEEVAWGLHDSSLNFLWVVRASEEEKLPKGFVDRKTEKGLVVAWCRQLEVLSHESIGCFVTHCGFNSTLEAISLGVPVVAMPQWTDQITNAKCLEDIWGVGVRVKHDEKGIVRRGNLVSCIKAIMEGEQGVVARRNAKKWRDLTKEAVAEGGSSDKDINATTSGPEESKKLQLYSYHTSSCSFRVRIALNLKGLEYEYKAVNLLKREQHSPEYLKVNPIGYVPALVDGDILISDSFAIVMYLEEKYPQHPLLPSDLGKRAINYQAANIVSANIQPLQNLDVLKYIEEKVGPDAKISWVQKNINKGFEALEKLLKDHAGKYATGDDVYLADLFLAPQIQRFNLDMTPFPLLSRLNEAYMQLPAFQDALPQNQPDFPAAT
;
A
#
# COMPACT_ATOMS: atom_id res chain seq x y z
N MET A 1 19.31 -52.07 3.26
CA MET A 1 18.14 -51.33 3.77
C MET A 1 18.10 -50.00 3.04
N ALA A 2 17.33 -49.93 1.95
CA ALA A 2 17.08 -48.69 1.23
C ALA A 2 15.76 -48.12 1.76
N THR A 3 15.82 -46.97 2.40
CA THR A 3 14.66 -46.24 2.91
C THR A 3 13.92 -45.59 1.74
N SER A 4 12.70 -46.04 1.50
CA SER A 4 11.73 -45.40 0.62
C SER A 4 11.31 -44.05 1.21
N SER A 5 11.71 -42.95 0.59
CA SER A 5 11.10 -41.64 0.80
C SER A 5 9.69 -41.68 0.19
N GLY A 6 8.66 -41.78 1.04
CA GLY A 6 7.29 -41.53 0.63
C GLY A 6 7.17 -40.07 0.18
N GLN A 7 6.96 -39.86 -1.12
CA GLN A 7 6.42 -38.60 -1.61
C GLN A 7 4.96 -38.55 -1.14
N GLU A 8 4.61 -37.58 -0.30
CA GLU A 8 3.21 -37.18 -0.13
C GLU A 8 2.67 -36.80 -1.52
N GLU A 9 1.69 -37.55 -2.03
CA GLU A 9 0.91 -37.16 -3.19
C GLU A 9 0.23 -35.82 -2.87
N THR A 10 0.79 -34.71 -3.37
CA THR A 10 0.10 -33.43 -3.39
C THR A 10 -1.22 -33.61 -4.14
N LYS A 11 -2.35 -33.61 -3.43
CA LYS A 11 -3.69 -33.72 -4.03
C LYS A 11 -3.81 -32.66 -5.12
N LYS A 12 -4.02 -33.11 -6.37
CA LYS A 12 -4.13 -32.23 -7.53
C LYS A 12 -5.50 -31.54 -7.53
N LEU A 13 -5.53 -30.22 -7.70
CA LEU A 13 -6.76 -29.44 -7.94
C LEU A 13 -7.65 -30.11 -8.98
N GLN A 14 -8.95 -30.22 -8.74
CA GLN A 14 -9.89 -30.81 -9.69
C GLN A 14 -10.86 -29.75 -10.22
N LEU A 15 -10.84 -29.52 -11.54
CA LEU A 15 -11.77 -28.59 -12.20
C LEU A 15 -12.85 -29.39 -12.94
N TYR A 16 -14.05 -29.40 -12.38
CA TYR A 16 -15.25 -29.88 -13.04
C TYR A 16 -15.76 -28.80 -14.00
N SER A 17 -15.75 -29.07 -15.29
CA SER A 17 -15.93 -28.04 -16.31
C SER A 17 -16.60 -28.56 -17.58
N TYR A 18 -17.34 -27.65 -18.24
CA TYR A 18 -17.86 -27.86 -19.58
C TYR A 18 -17.07 -26.99 -20.57
N HIS A 19 -16.55 -27.58 -21.65
CA HIS A 19 -15.62 -26.88 -22.55
C HIS A 19 -16.27 -25.68 -23.27
N ARG A 20 -17.57 -25.77 -23.58
CA ARG A 20 -18.35 -24.68 -24.22
C ARG A 20 -18.95 -23.67 -23.23
N SER A 21 -18.81 -23.87 -21.92
CA SER A 21 -19.28 -22.91 -20.92
C SER A 21 -18.31 -21.72 -20.85
N SER A 22 -18.83 -20.50 -21.04
CA SER A 22 -18.06 -19.26 -20.87
C SER A 22 -17.57 -19.09 -19.43
N CYS A 23 -18.39 -19.44 -18.44
CA CYS A 23 -18.05 -19.48 -17.02
C CYS A 23 -16.89 -20.45 -16.73
N SER A 24 -16.88 -21.61 -17.39
CA SER A 24 -15.77 -22.56 -17.26
C SER A 24 -14.53 -22.11 -18.02
N PHE A 25 -14.69 -21.44 -19.16
CA PHE A 25 -13.58 -20.90 -19.94
C PHE A 25 -12.80 -19.82 -19.17
N ARG A 26 -13.50 -18.88 -18.51
CA ARG A 26 -12.83 -17.85 -17.69
C ARG A 26 -12.02 -18.45 -16.53
N VAL A 27 -12.52 -19.50 -15.88
CA VAL A 27 -11.79 -20.19 -14.80
C VAL A 27 -10.54 -20.88 -15.35
N ARG A 28 -10.62 -21.56 -16.50
CA ARG A 28 -9.44 -22.15 -17.15
C ARG A 28 -8.38 -21.09 -17.47
N ILE A 29 -8.78 -19.93 -17.98
CA ILE A 29 -7.86 -18.81 -18.23
C ILE A 29 -7.18 -18.38 -16.93
N ALA A 30 -7.95 -18.15 -15.87
CA ALA A 30 -7.42 -17.70 -14.58
C ALA A 30 -6.40 -18.70 -14.00
N LEU A 31 -6.76 -19.99 -13.96
CA LEU A 31 -5.87 -21.05 -13.47
C LEU A 31 -4.58 -21.15 -14.30
N ASN A 32 -4.69 -21.06 -15.63
CA ASN A 32 -3.54 -21.10 -16.53
C ASN A 32 -2.62 -19.88 -16.34
N LEU A 33 -3.19 -18.67 -16.20
CA LEU A 33 -2.41 -17.45 -15.96
C LEU A 33 -1.68 -17.49 -14.61
N LYS A 34 -2.24 -18.19 -13.62
CA LYS A 34 -1.63 -18.41 -12.30
C LYS A 34 -0.66 -19.60 -12.27
N GLY A 35 -0.47 -20.32 -13.38
CA GLY A 35 0.40 -21.50 -13.44
C GLY A 35 -0.07 -22.68 -12.57
N LEU A 36 -1.35 -22.71 -12.19
CA LEU A 36 -1.90 -23.76 -11.33
C LEU A 36 -2.22 -25.02 -12.15
N ASN A 37 -1.61 -26.14 -11.76
CA ASN A 37 -1.90 -27.44 -12.35
C ASN A 37 -3.20 -28.02 -11.79
N TYR A 38 -4.12 -28.40 -12.67
CA TYR A 38 -5.38 -29.03 -12.28
C TYR A 38 -5.71 -30.24 -13.15
N GLU A 39 -6.49 -31.16 -12.60
CA GLU A 39 -7.15 -32.25 -13.31
C GLU A 39 -8.47 -31.74 -13.89
N TYR A 40 -8.65 -31.87 -15.20
CA TYR A 40 -9.89 -31.50 -15.87
C TYR A 40 -10.91 -32.64 -15.79
N LYS A 41 -12.03 -32.44 -15.11
CA LYS A 41 -13.17 -33.36 -15.06
C LYS A 41 -14.30 -32.83 -15.94
N ALA A 42 -14.63 -33.55 -17.03
CA ALA A 42 -15.68 -33.11 -17.94
C ALA A 42 -17.08 -33.31 -17.33
N VAL A 43 -17.94 -32.29 -17.46
CA VAL A 43 -19.38 -32.39 -17.15
C VAL A 43 -20.17 -31.88 -18.36
N ASN A 44 -20.91 -32.76 -19.04
CA ASN A 44 -21.61 -32.45 -20.27
C ASN A 44 -23.01 -31.88 -20.02
N LEU A 45 -23.13 -30.56 -20.15
CA LEU A 45 -24.40 -29.86 -19.94
C LEU A 45 -25.51 -30.27 -20.91
N LEU A 46 -25.17 -30.70 -22.13
CA LEU A 46 -26.16 -31.12 -23.14
C LEU A 46 -26.76 -32.49 -22.82
N LYS A 47 -26.06 -33.30 -22.02
CA LYS A 47 -26.53 -34.60 -21.56
C LYS A 47 -27.21 -34.52 -20.19
N GLY A 48 -27.29 -33.32 -19.59
CA GLY A 48 -27.83 -33.14 -18.24
C GLY A 48 -26.95 -33.71 -17.14
N GLU A 49 -25.66 -33.96 -17.39
CA GLU A 49 -24.74 -34.57 -16.41
C GLU A 49 -24.58 -33.73 -15.14
N GLN A 50 -24.83 -32.42 -15.21
CA GLN A 50 -24.85 -31.54 -14.05
C GLN A 50 -25.99 -31.84 -13.05
N HIS A 51 -26.96 -32.65 -13.45
CA HIS A 51 -28.05 -33.13 -12.61
C HIS A 51 -27.88 -34.61 -12.23
N SER A 52 -26.76 -35.24 -12.59
CA SER A 52 -26.53 -36.65 -12.28
C SER A 52 -26.27 -36.81 -10.77
N PRO A 53 -26.67 -37.96 -10.16
CA PRO A 53 -26.37 -38.25 -8.77
C PRO A 53 -24.87 -38.19 -8.45
N GLU A 54 -24.02 -38.54 -9.41
CA GLU A 54 -22.56 -38.52 -9.27
C GLU A 54 -22.04 -37.08 -9.17
N TYR A 55 -22.51 -36.17 -10.03
CA TYR A 55 -22.07 -34.78 -9.99
C TYR A 55 -22.68 -34.01 -8.81
N LEU A 56 -23.93 -34.27 -8.47
CA LEU A 56 -24.59 -33.61 -7.33
C LEU A 56 -23.97 -33.97 -5.98
N LYS A 57 -23.25 -35.11 -5.88
CA LYS A 57 -22.40 -35.42 -4.72
C LYS A 57 -21.18 -34.50 -4.62
N VAL A 58 -20.66 -34.02 -5.75
CA VAL A 58 -19.53 -33.09 -5.81
C VAL A 58 -20.01 -31.65 -5.63
N ASN A 59 -21.00 -31.24 -6.41
CA ASN A 59 -21.60 -29.91 -6.32
C ASN A 59 -23.12 -30.03 -6.20
N PRO A 60 -23.68 -29.94 -4.99
CA PRO A 60 -25.13 -30.04 -4.75
C PRO A 60 -25.98 -28.98 -5.47
N ILE A 61 -25.37 -27.89 -5.93
CA ILE A 61 -26.04 -26.82 -6.69
C ILE A 61 -26.22 -27.21 -8.17
N GLY A 62 -25.39 -28.12 -8.70
CA GLY A 62 -25.46 -28.58 -10.09
C GLY A 62 -25.00 -27.55 -11.12
N TYR A 63 -24.12 -26.61 -10.73
CA TYR A 63 -23.53 -25.61 -11.63
C TYR A 63 -22.11 -25.98 -12.05
N VAL A 64 -21.71 -25.57 -13.25
CA VAL A 64 -20.32 -25.66 -13.71
C VAL A 64 -19.79 -24.26 -14.03
N PRO A 65 -18.50 -23.97 -13.79
CA PRO A 65 -17.48 -24.87 -13.25
C PRO A 65 -17.58 -25.07 -11.73
N ALA A 66 -16.98 -26.16 -11.24
CA ALA A 66 -16.68 -26.35 -9.83
C ALA A 66 -15.20 -26.70 -9.66
N LEU A 67 -14.50 -25.99 -8.78
CA LEU A 67 -13.11 -26.23 -8.44
C LEU A 67 -13.05 -26.88 -7.05
N VAL A 68 -12.37 -28.02 -6.96
CA VAL A 68 -12.15 -28.76 -5.72
C VAL A 68 -10.67 -28.75 -5.39
N ASP A 69 -10.34 -28.32 -4.18
CA ASP A 69 -8.99 -28.34 -3.60
C ASP A 69 -9.03 -28.98 -2.21
N GLY A 70 -8.62 -30.25 -2.11
CA GLY A 70 -8.78 -31.01 -0.88
C GLY A 70 -10.25 -31.07 -0.46
N ASP A 71 -10.56 -30.45 0.69
CA ASP A 71 -11.91 -30.39 1.26
C ASP A 71 -12.64 -29.08 0.90
N ILE A 72 -12.01 -28.18 0.15
CA ILE A 72 -12.58 -26.91 -0.28
C ILE A 72 -13.25 -27.10 -1.65
N LEU A 73 -14.54 -26.80 -1.71
CA LEU A 73 -15.31 -26.72 -2.94
C LEU A 73 -15.69 -25.27 -3.20
N VAL A 74 -15.35 -24.76 -4.39
CA VAL A 74 -15.86 -23.48 -4.89
C VAL A 74 -16.60 -23.75 -6.19
N SER A 75 -17.91 -23.56 -6.20
CA SER A 75 -18.76 -23.91 -7.36
C SER A 75 -19.36 -22.72 -8.09
N ASP A 76 -18.77 -21.54 -7.87
CA ASP A 76 -19.07 -20.32 -8.59
C ASP A 76 -17.83 -19.78 -9.29
N SER A 77 -17.95 -19.50 -10.59
CA SER A 77 -16.78 -19.08 -11.38
C SER A 77 -16.29 -17.66 -11.09
N PHE A 78 -17.11 -16.78 -10.54
CA PHE A 78 -16.64 -15.48 -10.05
C PHE A 78 -15.86 -15.67 -8.75
N ALA A 79 -16.41 -16.45 -7.81
CA ALA A 79 -15.73 -16.79 -6.56
C ALA A 79 -14.37 -17.46 -6.82
N ILE A 80 -14.29 -18.44 -7.74
CA ILE A 80 -13.03 -19.11 -8.13
C ILE A 80 -11.98 -18.09 -8.64
N VAL A 81 -12.38 -17.14 -9.48
CA VAL A 81 -11.46 -16.11 -10.00
C VAL A 81 -11.01 -15.16 -8.89
N MET A 82 -11.92 -14.75 -8.02
CA MET A 82 -11.60 -13.82 -6.92
C MET A 82 -10.65 -14.44 -5.89
N VAL A 83 -10.84 -15.71 -5.53
CA VAL A 83 -9.93 -16.38 -4.57
C VAL A 83 -8.58 -16.75 -5.19
N SER A 84 -8.55 -17.15 -6.47
CA SER A 84 -7.30 -17.44 -7.17
C SER A 84 -6.44 -16.19 -7.44
N ASN A 85 -7.04 -15.00 -7.40
CA ASN A 85 -6.32 -13.76 -7.57
C ASN A 85 -5.59 -13.26 -6.31
N GLY A 86 -5.90 -13.79 -5.12
CA GLY A 86 -5.23 -13.41 -3.88
C GLY A 86 -5.24 -11.89 -3.70
N PHE A 87 -6.40 -11.32 -3.31
CA PHE A 87 -6.40 -9.96 -2.78
C PHE A 87 -5.45 -9.95 -1.56
N ASN A 88 -4.29 -9.31 -1.75
CA ASN A 88 -3.11 -9.19 -0.88
C ASN A 88 -2.13 -10.38 -0.74
N SER A 89 -1.64 -10.96 -1.84
CA SER A 89 -0.34 -11.69 -1.75
C SER A 89 0.61 -11.57 -2.94
N TYR A 90 0.26 -10.86 -4.02
CA TYR A 90 1.12 -10.79 -5.23
C TYR A 90 2.05 -9.57 -5.29
N LEU A 91 1.88 -8.58 -4.40
CA LEU A 91 2.81 -7.45 -4.28
C LEU A 91 4.01 -7.76 -3.38
N ASP A 92 3.90 -8.77 -2.50
CA ASP A 92 4.97 -9.16 -1.57
C ASP A 92 6.02 -10.13 -2.17
N GLU A 93 5.71 -10.78 -3.30
CA GLU A 93 6.55 -11.84 -3.88
C GLU A 93 7.30 -11.47 -5.17
N ILE A 94 7.30 -10.20 -5.59
CA ILE A 94 8.13 -9.76 -6.72
C ILE A 94 9.50 -9.31 -6.18
N PRO A 95 10.61 -10.05 -6.46
CA PRO A 95 11.93 -9.75 -5.90
C PRO A 95 12.49 -8.39 -6.34
N ILE A 96 11.98 -7.82 -7.42
CA ILE A 96 12.39 -6.51 -7.94
C ILE A 96 11.91 -5.33 -7.08
N TYR A 97 10.88 -5.52 -6.24
CA TYR A 97 10.38 -4.49 -5.32
C TYR A 97 11.13 -4.46 -3.97
N LYS A 98 11.98 -5.44 -3.66
CA LYS A 98 12.84 -5.42 -2.46
C LYS A 98 14.04 -4.48 -2.57
N THR A 99 14.29 -3.89 -3.74
CA THR A 99 15.48 -3.04 -3.97
C THR A 99 15.16 -1.56 -4.14
N TYR A 100 13.90 -1.15 -3.91
CA TYR A 100 13.44 0.22 -4.17
C TYR A 100 12.51 0.74 -3.09
N ILE A 101 13.00 0.95 -1.85
CA ILE A 101 12.43 1.93 -0.92
C ILE A 101 13.55 2.44 0.00
N PRO A 102 14.08 3.66 -0.15
CA PRO A 102 14.74 4.35 0.96
C PRO A 102 13.62 4.86 1.89
N CYS A 103 13.41 4.15 2.99
CA CYS A 103 12.48 4.47 4.07
C CYS A 103 13.23 5.22 5.19
N PRO A 104 12.64 6.29 5.72
CA PRO A 104 12.13 6.26 7.09
C PRO A 104 10.61 6.52 7.08
N TYR A 105 9.83 5.46 7.33
CA TYR A 105 8.38 5.45 7.42
C TYR A 105 7.94 6.01 8.77
N GLU A 106 7.19 7.12 8.76
CA GLU A 106 6.13 7.36 9.76
C GLU A 106 4.79 7.28 9.02
N ALA A 107 4.15 6.12 9.12
CA ALA A 107 2.79 5.93 8.63
C ALA A 107 1.82 6.56 9.64
N ASN A 108 1.22 7.70 9.30
CA ASN A 108 0.11 8.23 10.07
C ASN A 108 -1.14 7.40 9.73
N SER A 109 -1.65 6.64 10.70
CA SER A 109 -2.57 5.50 10.52
C SER A 109 -3.98 5.80 9.98
N ASN A 110 -4.26 7.03 9.54
CA ASN A 110 -5.60 7.44 9.12
C ASN A 110 -5.72 7.87 7.65
N GLU A 111 -4.61 8.01 6.92
CA GLU A 111 -4.63 8.34 5.50
C GLU A 111 -3.53 7.53 4.80
N ASN A 112 -3.85 6.87 3.67
CA ASN A 112 -2.88 6.14 2.84
C ASN A 112 -1.87 7.08 2.17
N LEU A 113 -1.40 8.14 2.84
CA LEU A 113 -0.52 9.17 2.32
C LEU A 113 0.94 8.78 2.58
N PHE A 114 1.72 8.65 1.51
CA PHE A 114 3.14 8.32 1.63
C PHE A 114 3.96 9.61 1.66
N PHE A 115 4.72 9.80 2.74
CA PHE A 115 5.71 10.87 2.86
C PHE A 115 7.07 10.35 2.40
N ILE A 116 7.67 11.01 1.41
CA ILE A 116 9.09 10.83 1.12
C ILE A 116 9.84 12.05 1.66
N ALA A 117 10.78 11.80 2.56
CA ALA A 117 11.73 12.78 3.10
C ALA A 117 12.82 13.18 2.08
N ASN A 118 12.46 13.30 0.79
CA ASN A 118 13.38 13.65 -0.30
C ASN A 118 13.03 15.03 -0.88
N LEU A 119 13.92 15.58 -1.69
CA LEU A 119 13.66 16.81 -2.44
C LEU A 119 12.95 16.48 -3.75
N ARG A 120 11.94 17.27 -4.13
CA ARG A 120 11.27 17.12 -5.44
C ARG A 120 12.23 17.24 -6.64
N ARG A 121 13.38 17.90 -6.45
CA ARG A 121 14.38 18.13 -7.49
C ARG A 121 15.59 17.19 -7.44
N THR A 122 15.84 16.44 -6.35
CA THR A 122 17.00 15.53 -6.23
C THR A 122 16.75 14.21 -6.95
N GLU A 123 15.51 13.77 -7.03
CA GLU A 123 15.07 12.79 -8.03
C GLU A 123 14.76 13.54 -9.33
N SER A 124 15.03 12.92 -10.49
CA SER A 124 14.52 13.48 -11.75
C SER A 124 13.02 13.73 -11.55
N ALA A 125 12.52 14.93 -11.86
CA ALA A 125 11.10 15.25 -11.70
C ALA A 125 10.21 14.14 -12.32
N THR A 126 10.69 13.48 -13.37
CA THR A 126 10.06 12.31 -14.00
C THR A 126 9.81 11.13 -13.06
N VAL A 127 10.71 10.83 -12.12
CA VAL A 127 10.57 9.70 -11.17
C VAL A 127 9.47 10.01 -10.16
N ILE A 128 9.48 11.20 -9.56
CA ILE A 128 8.45 11.59 -8.58
C ILE A 128 7.08 11.69 -9.24
N GLU A 129 7.00 12.28 -10.44
CA GLU A 129 5.73 12.34 -11.18
C GLU A 129 5.24 10.93 -11.56
N TRP A 130 6.14 10.01 -11.92
CA TRP A 130 5.78 8.61 -12.15
C TRP A 130 5.30 7.92 -10.85
N MET A 131 6.00 8.08 -9.73
CA MET A 131 5.59 7.50 -8.44
C MET A 131 4.23 8.05 -7.98
N LYS A 132 3.93 9.34 -8.25
CA LYS A 132 2.61 9.93 -8.01
C LYS A 132 1.49 9.30 -8.83
N THR A 133 1.78 8.63 -9.95
CA THR A 133 0.77 7.84 -10.68
C THR A 133 0.43 6.51 -9.98
N LEU A 134 1.31 6.05 -9.10
CA LEU A 134 1.17 4.77 -8.40
C LEU A 134 0.66 4.94 -6.97
N TRP A 135 1.09 6.01 -6.29
CA TRP A 135 0.78 6.27 -4.89
C TRP A 135 0.41 7.73 -4.65
N PRO A 136 -0.53 8.02 -3.72
CA PRO A 136 -0.74 9.37 -3.22
C PRO A 136 0.49 9.80 -2.40
N LEU A 137 1.42 10.45 -3.08
CA LEU A 137 2.77 10.74 -2.61
C LEU A 137 2.97 12.24 -2.34
N LYS A 138 3.49 12.56 -1.16
CA LYS A 138 3.94 13.92 -0.79
C LYS A 138 5.43 13.93 -0.54
N VAL A 139 6.10 14.96 -1.05
CA VAL A 139 7.56 15.09 -1.00
C VAL A 139 7.88 16.22 -0.04
N VAL A 140 8.17 15.85 1.21
CA VAL A 140 8.26 16.79 2.34
C VAL A 140 9.71 17.05 2.79
N GLY A 141 10.68 16.53 2.05
CA GLY A 141 12.09 16.67 2.39
C GLY A 141 12.74 17.99 1.93
N PRO A 142 13.97 18.24 2.38
CA PRO A 142 14.72 17.41 3.32
C PRO A 142 14.33 17.76 4.76
N THR A 143 14.21 16.74 5.61
CA THR A 143 13.81 16.90 7.03
C THR A 143 14.98 17.31 7.91
N ILE A 144 15.77 18.31 7.49
CA ILE A 144 16.86 18.89 8.30
C ILE A 144 16.27 19.95 9.23
N PRO A 145 16.74 20.06 10.50
CA PRO A 145 16.26 21.08 11.42
C PRO A 145 16.30 22.48 10.81
N SER A 146 15.20 23.22 10.98
CA SER A 146 14.93 24.54 10.39
C SER A 146 16.10 25.51 10.58
N MET A 147 16.79 25.46 11.73
CA MET A 147 17.93 26.33 12.02
C MET A 147 19.06 26.27 10.96
N TYR A 148 19.24 25.13 10.29
CA TYR A 148 20.26 24.96 9.24
C TYR A 148 19.76 25.34 7.84
N LEU A 149 18.43 25.38 7.66
CA LEU A 149 17.78 25.65 6.38
C LEU A 149 17.23 27.07 6.31
N ASP A 150 15.97 27.24 6.70
CA ASP A 150 15.13 28.42 6.54
C ASP A 150 14.98 29.27 7.81
N ARG A 151 15.41 28.74 8.96
CA ARG A 151 15.43 29.40 10.28
C ARG A 151 14.07 29.92 10.75
N ARG A 152 12.97 29.31 10.28
CA ARG A 152 11.60 29.69 10.65
C ARG A 152 11.24 29.23 12.06
N LEU A 153 11.79 28.12 12.53
CA LEU A 153 11.53 27.55 13.85
C LEU A 153 12.73 27.79 14.76
N GLU A 154 12.61 28.74 15.69
CA GLU A 154 13.73 29.16 16.58
C GLU A 154 14.27 28.04 17.48
N ASN A 155 13.46 27.01 17.76
CA ASN A 155 13.82 25.91 18.67
C ASN A 155 14.15 24.59 17.93
N ASP A 156 14.11 24.57 16.61
CA ASP A 156 14.37 23.37 15.80
C ASP A 156 15.85 23.29 15.38
N ASN A 157 16.66 22.85 16.34
CA ASN A 157 18.13 22.92 16.29
C ASN A 157 18.81 21.53 16.19
N ASP A 158 18.07 20.44 16.38
CA ASP A 158 18.54 19.06 16.22
C ASP A 158 17.39 18.06 16.02
N TYR A 159 17.71 16.80 15.78
CA TYR A 159 16.74 15.71 15.55
C TYR A 159 16.05 15.19 16.82
N GLY A 160 16.31 15.74 18.01
CA GLY A 160 15.71 15.32 19.28
C GLY A 160 16.14 13.95 19.84
N VAL A 161 16.84 13.12 19.05
CA VAL A 161 17.30 11.78 19.45
C VAL A 161 18.82 11.66 19.36
N ASN A 162 19.50 11.61 20.50
CA ASN A 162 20.94 11.35 20.58
C ASN A 162 21.19 10.01 21.27
N LEU A 163 21.58 8.99 20.51
CA LEU A 163 21.87 7.64 21.04
C LEU A 163 23.16 7.58 21.88
N ILE A 164 24.07 8.56 21.70
CA ILE A 164 25.38 8.62 22.36
C ILE A 164 25.64 10.08 22.76
N LYS A 165 26.19 10.29 23.96
CA LYS A 165 26.58 11.63 24.44
C LYS A 165 27.70 12.18 23.53
N PRO A 166 27.48 13.30 22.81
CA PRO A 166 28.46 13.81 21.85
C PRO A 166 29.63 14.51 22.55
N ASN A 167 30.85 14.38 22.01
CA ASN A 167 32.00 15.21 22.38
C ASN A 167 31.95 16.56 21.64
N HIS A 168 30.82 17.24 21.75
CA HIS A 168 30.48 18.39 20.92
C HIS A 168 31.46 19.57 21.09
N ASN A 169 31.73 19.98 22.34
CA ASN A 169 32.56 21.14 22.63
C ASN A 169 33.99 20.99 22.07
N GLU A 170 34.58 19.79 22.21
CA GLU A 170 35.92 19.50 21.71
C GLU A 170 36.02 19.59 20.18
N CYS A 171 34.99 19.12 19.47
CA CYS A 171 34.93 19.21 18.01
C CYS A 171 34.91 20.68 17.57
N MET A 172 34.02 21.49 18.15
CA MET A 172 33.83 22.88 17.73
C MET A 172 35.04 23.74 18.09
N GLU A 173 35.62 23.58 19.28
CA GLU A 173 36.86 24.26 19.67
C GLU A 173 37.99 23.98 18.68
N TRP A 174 38.18 22.70 18.30
CA TRP A 174 39.24 22.34 17.36
C TRP A 174 38.99 22.85 15.95
N LEU A 175 37.72 22.88 15.50
CA LEU A 175 37.31 23.37 14.18
C LEU A 175 37.45 24.89 14.03
N ASN A 176 37.21 25.65 15.10
CA ASN A 176 37.34 27.11 15.13
C ASN A 176 38.77 27.59 14.82
N ASP A 177 39.77 26.78 15.18
CA ASP A 177 41.18 27.06 14.93
C ASP A 177 41.63 26.71 13.50
N LYS A 178 40.75 26.21 12.63
CA LYS A 178 41.11 25.73 11.29
C LYS A 178 40.68 26.71 10.19
N PRO A 179 41.50 26.90 9.14
CA PRO A 179 41.10 27.71 8.00
C PRO A 179 39.80 27.21 7.34
N LYS A 180 39.07 28.14 6.72
CA LYS A 180 37.85 27.85 5.97
C LYS A 180 38.10 26.78 4.90
N GLY A 181 37.21 25.79 4.83
CA GLY A 181 37.26 24.72 3.83
C GLY A 181 38.52 23.84 3.87
N SER A 182 39.24 23.78 5.01
CA SER A 182 40.51 23.05 5.14
C SER A 182 40.40 21.68 5.81
N VAL A 183 39.23 21.34 6.37
CA VAL A 183 39.01 20.12 7.16
C VAL A 183 38.23 19.08 6.37
N VAL A 184 38.72 17.85 6.38
CA VAL A 184 38.02 16.65 5.90
C VAL A 184 37.26 16.04 7.07
N TYR A 185 35.94 16.09 7.02
CA TYR A 185 35.10 15.37 7.97
C TYR A 185 34.90 13.92 7.50
N VAL A 186 35.00 12.96 8.42
CA VAL A 186 34.91 11.52 8.10
C VAL A 186 33.95 10.86 9.06
N ALA A 187 32.90 10.23 8.52
CA ALA A 187 31.97 9.43 9.32
C ALA A 187 31.25 8.37 8.49
N PHE A 188 31.14 7.16 9.05
CA PHE A 188 30.48 6.01 8.42
C PHE A 188 29.10 5.69 9.05
N GLY A 189 28.44 6.72 9.58
CA GLY A 189 27.09 6.61 10.15
C GLY A 189 27.01 5.83 11.45
N SER A 190 25.78 5.55 11.87
CA SER A 190 25.49 4.92 13.17
C SER A 190 25.72 3.40 13.18
N TYR A 191 25.65 2.75 12.01
CA TYR A 191 25.74 1.30 11.85
C TYR A 191 26.90 0.81 10.96
N GLY A 192 27.65 1.71 10.30
CA GLY A 192 28.76 1.27 9.45
C GLY A 192 29.91 0.69 10.28
N GLU A 193 30.24 -0.57 10.08
CA GLU A 193 31.36 -1.26 10.73
C GLU A 193 32.46 -1.50 9.70
N LEU A 194 33.65 -0.98 9.97
CA LEU A 194 34.81 -1.22 9.10
C LEU A 194 35.58 -2.42 9.63
N GLY A 195 35.97 -3.33 8.73
CA GLY A 195 36.93 -4.38 9.07
C GLY A 195 38.30 -3.79 9.43
N PRO A 196 39.15 -4.48 10.22
CA PRO A 196 40.46 -3.97 10.64
C PRO A 196 41.35 -3.49 9.49
N GLU A 197 41.40 -4.25 8.37
CA GLU A 197 42.15 -3.84 7.18
C GLU A 197 41.62 -2.53 6.58
N GLN A 198 40.30 -2.37 6.51
CA GLN A 198 39.69 -1.15 5.97
C GLN A 198 39.90 0.05 6.90
N MET A 199 39.83 -0.17 8.22
CA MET A 199 40.12 0.83 9.24
C MET A 199 41.57 1.34 9.13
N GLU A 200 42.52 0.43 8.93
CA GLU A 200 43.93 0.76 8.73
C GLU A 200 44.16 1.60 7.45
N GLU A 201 43.52 1.22 6.34
CA GLU A 201 43.64 1.97 5.08
C GLU A 201 43.04 3.39 5.18
N VAL A 202 41.92 3.55 5.91
CA VAL A 202 41.33 4.88 6.16
C VAL A 202 42.24 5.71 7.06
N ALA A 203 42.71 5.16 8.18
CA ALA A 203 43.57 5.85 9.13
C ALA A 203 44.84 6.39 8.46
N TRP A 204 45.59 5.53 7.78
CA TRP A 204 46.79 5.95 7.08
C TRP A 204 46.50 6.81 5.85
N GLY A 205 45.37 6.61 5.16
CA GLY A 205 44.95 7.52 4.10
C GLY A 205 44.71 8.94 4.59
N LEU A 206 44.08 9.12 5.76
CA LEU A 206 43.89 10.43 6.35
C LEU A 206 45.21 11.07 6.77
N HIS A 207 46.10 10.31 7.40
CA HIS A 207 47.45 10.75 7.72
C HIS A 207 48.24 11.19 6.46
N ASP A 208 48.27 10.33 5.44
CA ASP A 208 49.04 10.53 4.21
C ASP A 208 48.48 11.67 3.34
N SER A 209 47.20 12.02 3.53
CA SER A 209 46.60 13.19 2.87
C SER A 209 47.29 14.49 3.28
N SER A 210 47.90 14.55 4.46
CA SER A 210 48.50 15.74 5.08
C SER A 210 47.54 16.92 5.32
N LEU A 211 46.22 16.69 5.19
CA LEU A 211 45.16 17.65 5.43
C LEU A 211 44.66 17.61 6.88
N ASN A 212 43.91 18.63 7.28
CA ASN A 212 43.20 18.59 8.55
C ASN A 212 42.04 17.60 8.45
N PHE A 213 41.83 16.74 9.44
CA PHE A 213 40.69 15.83 9.46
C PHE A 213 40.03 15.73 10.83
N LEU A 214 38.71 15.57 10.82
CA LEU A 214 37.91 15.19 11.97
C LEU A 214 37.24 13.86 11.65
N TRP A 215 37.60 12.81 12.38
CA TRP A 215 37.10 11.46 12.13
C TRP A 215 36.27 10.93 13.32
N VAL A 216 35.04 10.51 13.03
CA VAL A 216 34.18 9.81 13.98
C VAL A 216 34.48 8.32 13.93
N VAL A 217 35.05 7.79 15.01
CA VAL A 217 35.31 6.36 15.23
C VAL A 217 34.59 5.95 16.50
N ARG A 218 33.49 5.20 16.38
CA ARG A 218 32.69 4.79 17.54
C ARG A 218 33.55 4.07 18.57
N ALA A 219 33.22 4.22 19.85
CA ALA A 219 33.96 3.58 20.95
C ALA A 219 34.10 2.06 20.78
N SER A 220 33.09 1.39 20.19
CA SER A 220 33.13 -0.05 19.90
C SER A 220 34.10 -0.43 18.77
N GLU A 221 34.53 0.53 17.95
CA GLU A 221 35.38 0.32 16.79
C GLU A 221 36.83 0.77 17.05
N GLU A 222 37.09 1.46 18.17
CA GLU A 222 38.40 2.04 18.50
C GLU A 222 39.52 0.98 18.53
N GLU A 223 39.21 -0.25 18.95
CA GLU A 223 40.19 -1.36 19.00
C GLU A 223 40.74 -1.77 17.63
N LYS A 224 40.06 -1.38 16.55
CA LYS A 224 40.45 -1.70 15.17
C LYS A 224 41.44 -0.68 14.58
N LEU A 225 41.67 0.45 15.27
CA LEU A 225 42.62 1.46 14.82
C LEU A 225 44.06 0.91 14.81
N PRO A 226 44.87 1.27 13.80
CA PRO A 226 46.24 0.78 13.72
C PRO A 226 47.08 1.28 14.90
N LYS A 227 47.97 0.43 15.39
CA LYS A 227 48.90 0.77 16.48
C LYS A 227 49.75 1.97 16.08
N GLY A 228 49.82 2.99 16.94
CA GLY A 228 50.57 4.22 16.69
C GLY A 228 49.75 5.36 16.07
N PHE A 229 48.49 5.12 15.69
CA PHE A 229 47.54 6.16 15.27
C PHE A 229 46.79 6.81 16.47
N VAL A 230 47.16 6.45 17.70
CA VAL A 230 46.32 6.55 18.92
C VAL A 230 46.35 7.94 19.60
N ASP A 231 47.00 8.94 19.02
CA ASP A 231 46.85 10.31 19.49
C ASP A 231 45.52 10.88 19.00
N ARG A 232 44.49 10.79 19.85
CA ARG A 232 43.11 11.24 19.57
C ARG A 232 43.03 12.70 19.09
N LYS A 233 44.03 13.51 19.41
CA LYS A 233 44.14 14.91 19.00
C LYS A 233 45.58 15.24 18.67
N THR A 234 45.82 15.58 17.41
CA THR A 234 47.07 16.14 16.89
C THR A 234 46.79 17.54 16.35
N GLU A 235 47.83 18.22 15.84
CA GLU A 235 47.65 19.52 15.17
C GLU A 235 46.68 19.41 13.98
N LYS A 236 46.78 18.31 13.21
CA LYS A 236 46.01 18.10 11.97
C LYS A 236 44.83 17.13 12.10
N GLY A 237 44.82 16.24 13.07
CA GLY A 237 43.79 15.20 13.21
C GLY A 237 43.06 15.27 14.53
N LEU A 238 41.74 15.14 14.50
CA LEU A 238 40.90 14.92 15.67
C LEU A 238 40.06 13.65 15.47
N VAL A 239 40.16 12.69 16.39
CA VAL A 239 39.39 11.45 16.39
C VAL A 239 38.46 11.44 17.60
N VAL A 240 37.16 11.32 17.37
CA VAL A 240 36.13 11.34 18.42
C VAL A 240 35.19 10.15 18.31
N ALA A 241 34.62 9.73 19.43
CA ALA A 241 33.65 8.64 19.46
C ALA A 241 32.31 9.01 18.80
N TRP A 242 31.90 10.27 18.97
CA TRP A 242 30.64 10.80 18.46
C TRP A 242 30.65 12.34 18.44
N CYS A 243 29.98 12.95 17.47
CA CYS A 243 29.82 14.41 17.37
C CYS A 243 28.40 14.79 16.88
N ARG A 244 28.02 16.06 17.04
CA ARG A 244 26.79 16.61 16.42
C ARG A 244 27.09 16.89 14.94
N GLN A 245 26.87 15.88 14.09
CA GLN A 245 27.28 15.88 12.68
C GLN A 245 26.77 17.09 11.89
N LEU A 246 25.50 17.48 12.07
CA LEU A 246 24.92 18.66 11.42
C LEU A 246 25.71 19.94 11.73
N GLU A 247 26.10 20.14 12.99
CA GLU A 247 26.89 21.30 13.39
C GLU A 247 28.29 21.27 12.80
N VAL A 248 28.94 20.10 12.85
CA VAL A 248 30.25 19.91 12.22
C VAL A 248 30.16 20.23 10.73
N LEU A 249 29.22 19.64 10.00
CA LEU A 249 29.02 19.90 8.57
C LEU A 249 28.66 21.36 8.26
N SER A 250 28.00 22.07 9.20
CA SER A 250 27.66 23.49 9.04
C SER A 250 28.85 24.43 9.28
N HIS A 251 29.93 23.92 9.90
CA HIS A 251 31.09 24.71 10.25
C HIS A 251 31.91 25.10 9.01
N GLU A 252 32.35 26.36 8.93
CA GLU A 252 32.97 26.89 7.72
C GLU A 252 34.35 26.30 7.39
N SER A 253 35.01 25.69 8.37
CA SER A 253 36.28 25.00 8.17
C SER A 253 36.13 23.66 7.44
N ILE A 254 34.92 23.07 7.36
CA ILE A 254 34.70 21.84 6.60
C ILE A 254 34.83 22.10 5.10
N GLY A 255 35.74 21.38 4.46
CA GLY A 255 35.97 21.42 3.01
C GLY A 255 35.40 20.22 2.26
N CYS A 256 35.28 19.07 2.93
CA CYS A 256 34.80 17.83 2.34
C CYS A 256 34.24 16.87 3.41
N PHE A 257 33.27 16.04 3.03
CA PHE A 257 32.75 14.95 3.84
C PHE A 257 33.03 13.58 3.19
N VAL A 258 33.87 12.76 3.83
CA VAL A 258 34.04 11.34 3.52
C VAL A 258 32.92 10.56 4.23
N THR A 259 32.05 9.92 3.45
CA THR A 259 30.81 9.34 3.97
C THR A 259 30.50 7.97 3.39
N HIS A 260 29.89 7.12 4.23
CA HIS A 260 29.22 5.88 3.83
C HIS A 260 28.00 6.10 2.92
N CYS A 261 27.55 7.33 2.66
CA CYS A 261 26.41 7.62 1.78
C CYS A 261 25.06 7.09 2.28
N GLY A 262 24.87 6.91 3.59
CA GLY A 262 23.53 6.75 4.16
C GLY A 262 22.66 7.96 3.82
N PHE A 263 21.35 7.75 3.63
CA PHE A 263 20.49 8.78 3.06
C PHE A 263 20.40 10.05 3.94
N ASN A 264 20.33 9.91 5.26
CA ASN A 264 20.35 11.07 6.18
C ASN A 264 21.64 11.89 6.05
N SER A 265 22.81 11.25 6.13
CA SER A 265 24.11 11.92 5.93
C SER A 265 24.24 12.57 4.55
N THR A 266 23.62 11.95 3.53
CA THR A 266 23.56 12.49 2.18
C THR A 266 22.74 13.78 2.15
N LEU A 267 21.54 13.77 2.77
CA LEU A 267 20.68 14.95 2.88
C LEU A 267 21.36 16.09 3.65
N GLU A 268 22.02 15.80 4.77
CA GLU A 268 22.77 16.79 5.55
C GLU A 268 23.86 17.45 4.69
N ALA A 269 24.66 16.66 3.97
CA ALA A 269 25.74 17.17 3.13
C ALA A 269 25.22 18.11 2.01
N ILE A 270 24.21 17.68 1.25
CA ILE A 270 23.65 18.50 0.17
C ILE A 270 22.92 19.74 0.70
N SER A 271 22.26 19.62 1.86
CA SER A 271 21.50 20.70 2.48
C SER A 271 22.37 21.76 3.14
N LEU A 272 23.62 21.42 3.44
CA LEU A 272 24.65 22.33 3.97
C LEU A 272 25.65 22.77 2.88
N GLY A 273 25.61 22.15 1.70
CA GLY A 273 26.46 22.48 0.56
C GLY A 273 27.89 21.97 0.70
N VAL A 274 28.06 20.84 1.38
CA VAL A 274 29.37 20.19 1.59
C VAL A 274 29.61 19.16 0.49
N PRO A 275 30.71 19.25 -0.27
CA PRO A 275 31.04 18.24 -1.27
C PRO A 275 31.50 16.95 -0.61
N VAL A 276 31.31 15.82 -1.29
CA VAL A 276 31.50 14.50 -0.69
C VAL A 276 32.59 13.66 -1.37
N VAL A 277 33.24 12.83 -0.58
CA VAL A 277 33.97 11.65 -1.03
C VAL A 277 33.16 10.44 -0.61
N ALA A 278 32.53 9.80 -1.59
CA ALA A 278 31.57 8.73 -1.38
C ALA A 278 32.29 7.39 -1.24
N MET A 279 32.15 6.76 -0.07
CA MET A 279 32.71 5.45 0.27
C MET A 279 31.61 4.53 0.81
N PRO A 280 30.66 4.08 -0.05
CA PRO A 280 29.51 3.29 0.37
C PRO A 280 29.93 1.94 0.96
N GLN A 281 29.15 1.43 1.92
CA GLN A 281 29.42 0.18 2.62
C GLN A 281 28.41 -0.93 2.24
N TRP A 282 27.10 -0.67 2.31
CA TRP A 282 26.04 -1.66 2.05
C TRP A 282 24.70 -0.99 1.67
N THR A 283 23.64 -1.77 1.43
CA THR A 283 22.27 -1.31 1.09
C THR A 283 22.16 -0.34 -0.10
N ASP A 284 21.35 0.69 0.05
CA ASP A 284 21.07 1.81 -0.84
C ASP A 284 22.24 2.78 -0.97
N GLN A 285 23.28 2.67 -0.14
CA GLN A 285 24.41 3.59 -0.12
C GLN A 285 25.17 3.63 -1.46
N ILE A 286 25.26 2.50 -2.16
CA ILE A 286 25.87 2.43 -3.49
C ILE A 286 25.08 3.28 -4.50
N THR A 287 23.75 3.24 -4.41
CA THR A 287 22.86 4.06 -5.24
C THR A 287 22.96 5.54 -4.87
N ASN A 288 23.00 5.86 -3.58
CA ASN A 288 23.19 7.24 -3.10
C ASN A 288 24.53 7.80 -3.59
N ALA A 289 25.61 7.02 -3.47
CA ALA A 289 26.92 7.33 -4.03
C ALA A 289 26.86 7.53 -5.55
N LYS A 290 26.01 6.77 -6.26
CA LYS A 290 25.75 6.95 -7.68
C LYS A 290 25.18 8.33 -7.98
N CYS A 291 24.13 8.72 -7.25
CA CYS A 291 23.49 10.02 -7.39
C CYS A 291 24.45 11.18 -7.05
N LEU A 292 25.22 11.07 -5.97
CA LEU A 292 26.18 12.09 -5.53
C LEU A 292 27.20 12.46 -6.61
N GLU A 293 27.76 11.47 -7.33
CA GLU A 293 28.76 11.72 -8.38
C GLU A 293 28.12 11.94 -9.76
N ASP A 294 27.20 11.07 -10.21
CA ASP A 294 26.77 11.05 -11.62
C ASP A 294 25.61 12.01 -11.91
N ILE A 295 24.73 12.24 -10.92
CA ILE A 295 23.47 12.98 -11.12
C ILE A 295 23.57 14.38 -10.54
N TRP A 296 23.97 14.49 -9.27
CA TRP A 296 24.06 15.76 -8.56
C TRP A 296 25.41 16.43 -8.76
N GLY A 297 26.46 15.65 -9.06
CA GLY A 297 27.81 16.13 -9.31
C GLY A 297 28.40 16.86 -8.11
N VAL A 298 28.10 16.40 -6.90
CA VAL A 298 28.54 17.02 -5.62
C VAL A 298 29.71 16.27 -4.98
N GLY A 299 30.22 15.23 -5.62
CA GLY A 299 31.32 14.45 -5.08
C GLY A 299 31.90 13.43 -6.06
N VAL A 300 32.78 12.59 -5.54
CA VAL A 300 33.44 11.48 -6.27
C VAL A 300 33.32 10.18 -5.50
N ARG A 301 33.22 9.04 -6.20
CA ARG A 301 33.19 7.72 -5.56
C ARG A 301 34.60 7.14 -5.42
N VAL A 302 34.93 6.65 -4.24
CA VAL A 302 36.19 5.94 -4.02
C VAL A 302 36.06 4.50 -4.51
N LYS A 303 37.00 4.06 -5.35
CA LYS A 303 37.04 2.69 -5.86
C LYS A 303 37.75 1.77 -4.87
N HIS A 304 37.15 0.60 -4.65
CA HIS A 304 37.80 -0.50 -3.94
C HIS A 304 38.59 -1.39 -4.91
N ASP A 305 39.48 -2.21 -4.36
CA ASP A 305 40.20 -3.25 -5.09
C ASP A 305 39.33 -4.51 -5.28
N GLU A 306 39.94 -5.56 -5.85
CA GLU A 306 39.26 -6.85 -6.10
C GLU A 306 38.78 -7.56 -4.82
N LYS A 307 39.30 -7.18 -3.64
CA LYS A 307 38.88 -7.72 -2.33
C LYS A 307 37.77 -6.88 -1.68
N GLY A 308 37.31 -5.82 -2.35
CA GLY A 308 36.34 -4.89 -1.76
C GLY A 308 36.97 -3.88 -0.80
N ILE A 309 38.30 -3.75 -0.75
CA ILE A 309 39.00 -2.82 0.14
C ILE A 309 39.32 -1.51 -0.60
N VAL A 310 38.88 -0.40 -0.02
CA VAL A 310 39.31 0.94 -0.45
C VAL A 310 40.73 1.18 0.05
N ARG A 311 41.67 1.20 -0.88
CA ARG A 311 43.09 1.43 -0.60
C ARG A 311 43.37 2.91 -0.31
N ARG A 312 44.28 3.18 0.62
CA ARG A 312 44.65 4.52 1.10
C ARG A 312 45.02 5.47 -0.03
N GLY A 313 45.72 4.97 -1.06
CA GLY A 313 46.09 5.77 -2.24
C GLY A 313 44.88 6.27 -3.03
N ASN A 314 43.85 5.42 -3.18
CA ASN A 314 42.60 5.82 -3.84
C ASN A 314 41.84 6.84 -2.98
N LEU A 315 41.76 6.61 -1.67
CA LEU A 315 41.10 7.53 -0.74
C LEU A 315 41.78 8.91 -0.76
N VAL A 316 43.11 8.97 -0.62
CA VAL A 316 43.88 10.22 -0.68
C VAL A 316 43.66 10.94 -2.01
N SER A 317 43.69 10.21 -3.13
CA SER A 317 43.47 10.80 -4.45
C SER A 317 42.09 11.44 -4.57
N CYS A 318 41.04 10.77 -4.10
CA CYS A 318 39.68 11.31 -4.08
C CYS A 318 39.54 12.52 -3.14
N ILE A 319 40.12 12.45 -1.94
CA ILE A 319 40.12 13.57 -0.99
C ILE A 319 40.79 14.80 -1.62
N LYS A 320 41.99 14.64 -2.20
CA LYS A 320 42.70 15.75 -2.86
C LYS A 320 41.96 16.25 -4.10
N ALA A 321 41.31 15.38 -4.87
CA ALA A 321 40.49 15.80 -6.01
C ALA A 321 39.35 16.74 -5.59
N ILE A 322 38.72 16.49 -4.43
CA ILE A 322 37.67 17.36 -3.88
C ILE A 322 38.25 18.59 -3.18
N MET A 323 39.32 18.44 -2.40
CA MET A 323 39.86 19.54 -1.59
C MET A 323 40.64 20.55 -2.44
N GLU A 324 41.48 20.06 -3.35
CA GLU A 324 42.50 20.85 -4.06
C GLU A 324 42.28 20.89 -5.58
N GLY A 325 41.58 19.91 -6.16
CA GLY A 325 41.44 19.73 -7.60
C GLY A 325 40.26 20.47 -8.26
N GLU A 326 40.25 20.44 -9.61
CA GLU A 326 39.17 21.02 -10.43
C GLU A 326 37.81 20.35 -10.18
N GLN A 327 37.80 19.03 -9.94
CA GLN A 327 36.59 18.29 -9.57
C GLN A 327 35.96 18.88 -8.29
N GLY A 328 36.79 19.28 -7.32
CA GLY A 328 36.37 19.98 -6.12
C GLY A 328 35.68 21.32 -6.38
N VAL A 329 36.16 22.09 -7.36
CA VAL A 329 35.53 23.37 -7.76
C VAL A 329 34.12 23.13 -8.29
N VAL A 330 33.96 22.12 -9.16
CA VAL A 330 32.66 21.73 -9.72
C VAL A 330 31.74 21.20 -8.62
N ALA A 331 32.25 20.31 -7.76
CA ALA A 331 31.52 19.70 -6.66
C ALA A 331 31.00 20.75 -5.66
N ARG A 332 31.84 21.71 -5.24
CA ARG A 332 31.42 22.81 -4.34
C ARG A 332 30.36 23.70 -4.98
N ARG A 333 30.52 24.05 -6.26
CA ARG A 333 29.51 24.85 -6.99
C ARG A 333 28.16 24.13 -7.03
N ASN A 334 28.18 22.83 -7.34
CA ASN A 334 26.98 22.01 -7.40
C ASN A 334 26.37 21.81 -6.00
N ALA A 335 27.18 21.55 -4.98
CA ALA A 335 26.73 21.41 -3.60
C ALA A 335 26.06 22.70 -3.11
N LYS A 336 26.62 23.87 -3.44
CA LYS A 336 25.98 25.17 -3.18
C LYS A 336 24.63 25.32 -3.90
N LYS A 337 24.56 24.93 -5.18
CA LYS A 337 23.30 24.93 -5.94
C LYS A 337 22.24 24.05 -5.25
N TRP A 338 22.59 22.81 -4.89
CA TRP A 338 21.68 21.89 -4.21
C TRP A 338 21.25 22.40 -2.83
N ARG A 339 22.18 22.99 -2.07
CA ARG A 339 21.88 23.67 -0.82
C ARG A 339 20.84 24.79 -1.00
N ASP A 340 21.03 25.64 -2.00
CA ASP A 340 20.09 26.74 -2.24
C ASP A 340 18.71 26.21 -2.69
N LEU A 341 18.69 25.14 -3.49
CA LEU A 341 17.46 24.43 -3.89
C LEU A 341 16.75 23.74 -2.72
N THR A 342 17.48 23.15 -1.78
CA THR A 342 16.91 22.51 -0.60
C THR A 342 16.22 23.54 0.30
N LYS A 343 16.85 24.71 0.46
CA LYS A 343 16.26 25.87 1.15
C LYS A 343 15.02 26.42 0.44
N GLU A 344 15.05 26.56 -0.89
CA GLU A 344 13.89 26.98 -1.69
C GLU A 344 12.71 26.02 -1.50
N ALA A 345 12.97 24.71 -1.43
CA ALA A 345 11.92 23.71 -1.30
C ALA A 345 11.19 23.78 0.04
N VAL A 346 11.92 24.00 1.16
CA VAL A 346 11.33 24.04 2.50
C VAL A 346 10.89 25.43 2.96
N ALA A 347 11.37 26.50 2.32
CA ALA A 347 10.95 27.87 2.64
C ALA A 347 9.43 28.03 2.45
N GLU A 348 8.85 29.05 3.09
CA GLU A 348 7.42 29.36 2.96
C GLU A 348 7.00 29.50 1.48
N GLY A 349 5.99 28.74 1.06
CA GLY A 349 5.53 28.65 -0.34
C GLY A 349 6.42 27.79 -1.26
N GLY A 350 7.47 27.18 -0.74
CA GLY A 350 8.33 26.21 -1.39
C GLY A 350 7.60 24.90 -1.73
N SER A 351 8.23 24.01 -2.51
CA SER A 351 7.56 22.77 -2.95
C SER A 351 7.24 21.82 -1.80
N SER A 352 8.16 21.67 -0.85
CA SER A 352 8.00 20.81 0.32
C SER A 352 7.09 21.47 1.34
N ASP A 353 7.21 22.80 1.53
CA ASP A 353 6.28 23.58 2.36
C ASP A 353 4.84 23.51 1.84
N LYS A 354 4.62 23.51 0.52
CA LYS A 354 3.30 23.28 -0.09
C LYS A 354 2.79 21.85 0.14
N ASP A 355 3.65 20.84 0.00
CA ASP A 355 3.25 19.46 0.26
C ASP A 355 2.95 19.22 1.75
N ILE A 356 3.66 19.90 2.67
CA ILE A 356 3.42 19.91 4.12
C ILE A 356 2.15 20.72 4.45
N ASN A 357 1.93 21.86 3.81
CA ASN A 357 0.76 22.69 4.07
C ASN A 357 -0.50 22.09 3.47
N ALA A 358 -0.39 21.34 2.37
CA ALA A 358 -1.46 20.48 1.89
C ALA A 358 -1.83 19.38 2.91
N THR A 359 -0.98 19.11 3.92
CA THR A 359 -1.29 18.23 5.05
C THR A 359 -1.70 18.95 6.35
N THR A 360 -1.48 20.26 6.49
CA THR A 360 -1.89 21.04 7.68
C THR A 360 -3.11 21.93 7.44
N SER A 361 -3.41 22.27 6.18
CA SER A 361 -4.79 22.59 5.81
C SER A 361 -5.58 21.32 6.07
N GLY A 362 -6.48 21.37 7.06
CA GLY A 362 -7.57 20.39 7.16
C GLY A 362 -8.15 20.16 5.76
N PRO A 363 -8.61 18.92 5.52
CA PRO A 363 -8.61 18.28 4.21
C PRO A 363 -9.00 19.27 3.12
N GLU A 364 -8.22 19.33 2.04
CA GLU A 364 -8.69 19.82 0.74
C GLU A 364 -10.10 19.28 0.59
N GLU A 365 -11.11 20.14 0.83
CA GLU A 365 -12.47 19.81 1.26
C GLU A 365 -12.73 18.33 1.03
N SER A 366 -12.44 17.47 2.02
CA SER A 366 -12.52 16.01 1.87
C SER A 366 -13.84 15.81 1.16
N LYS A 367 -13.79 15.43 -0.14
CA LYS A 367 -15.02 15.30 -0.91
C LYS A 367 -15.71 14.15 -0.22
N LYS A 368 -16.62 14.52 0.70
CA LYS A 368 -17.32 13.59 1.56
C LYS A 368 -17.84 12.52 0.63
N LEU A 369 -17.56 11.24 0.94
CA LEU A 369 -18.00 10.11 0.12
C LEU A 369 -19.44 10.38 -0.31
N GLN A 370 -19.75 10.38 -1.60
CA GLN A 370 -21.13 10.63 -2.04
C GLN A 370 -21.73 9.31 -2.46
N LEU A 371 -22.82 8.93 -1.79
CA LEU A 371 -23.59 7.74 -2.17
C LEU A 371 -24.87 8.17 -2.87
N TYR A 372 -24.91 8.00 -4.18
CA TYR A 372 -26.16 8.01 -4.94
C TYR A 372 -26.97 6.77 -4.56
N SER A 373 -28.12 6.97 -3.94
CA SER A 373 -28.89 5.91 -3.30
C SER A 373 -30.39 6.10 -3.53
N TYR A 374 -31.12 5.00 -3.35
CA TYR A 374 -32.57 5.00 -3.20
C TYR A 374 -32.94 4.14 -1.98
N HIS A 375 -33.83 4.63 -1.11
CA HIS A 375 -34.08 4.02 0.20
C HIS A 375 -34.46 2.52 0.12
N THR A 376 -35.31 2.12 -0.83
CA THR A 376 -35.76 0.72 -1.02
C THR A 376 -34.91 -0.11 -1.99
N SER A 377 -33.83 0.46 -2.55
CA SER A 377 -32.92 -0.32 -3.40
C SER A 377 -32.09 -1.30 -2.57
N SER A 378 -32.24 -2.60 -2.82
CA SER A 378 -31.42 -3.62 -2.15
C SER A 378 -29.93 -3.50 -2.48
N CYS A 379 -29.59 -3.02 -3.68
CA CYS A 379 -28.21 -2.76 -4.08
C CYS A 379 -27.61 -1.58 -3.32
N SER A 380 -28.40 -0.53 -3.06
CA SER A 380 -27.95 0.61 -2.26
C SER A 380 -27.86 0.23 -0.78
N PHE A 381 -28.81 -0.58 -0.29
CA PHE A 381 -28.83 -1.05 1.09
C PHE A 381 -27.54 -1.80 1.47
N ARG A 382 -27.05 -2.74 0.64
CA ARG A 382 -25.77 -3.42 0.92
C ARG A 382 -24.57 -2.47 1.04
N VAL A 383 -24.54 -1.39 0.25
CA VAL A 383 -23.47 -0.37 0.33
C VAL A 383 -23.61 0.47 1.60
N ARG A 384 -24.83 0.83 2.00
CA ARG A 384 -25.07 1.53 3.28
C ARG A 384 -24.60 0.70 4.47
N ILE A 385 -24.90 -0.61 4.49
CA ILE A 385 -24.41 -1.52 5.53
C ILE A 385 -22.88 -1.52 5.54
N ALA A 386 -22.23 -1.62 4.36
CA ALA A 386 -20.77 -1.60 4.26
C ALA A 386 -20.15 -0.31 4.83
N LEU A 387 -20.69 0.85 4.45
CA LEU A 387 -20.24 2.15 4.94
C LEU A 387 -20.42 2.27 6.47
N ASN A 388 -21.57 1.83 7.00
CA ASN A 388 -21.85 1.85 8.43
C ASN A 388 -20.92 0.92 9.22
N LEU A 389 -20.67 -0.30 8.73
CA LEU A 389 -19.75 -1.26 9.38
C LEU A 389 -18.31 -0.73 9.42
N LYS A 390 -17.90 0.03 8.40
CA LYS A 390 -16.58 0.66 8.33
C LYS A 390 -16.50 2.01 9.05
N GLY A 391 -17.61 2.52 9.60
CA GLY A 391 -17.66 3.81 10.28
C GLY A 391 -17.39 5.00 9.34
N LEU A 392 -17.69 4.86 8.05
CA LEU A 392 -17.40 5.88 7.04
C LEU A 392 -18.56 6.86 6.90
N GLU A 393 -18.29 8.15 7.10
CA GLU A 393 -19.26 9.19 6.81
C GLU A 393 -19.40 9.45 5.32
N TYR A 394 -20.64 9.67 4.87
CA TYR A 394 -20.94 9.94 3.47
C TYR A 394 -22.12 10.91 3.32
N GLU A 395 -22.13 11.65 2.21
CA GLU A 395 -23.25 12.44 1.74
C GLU A 395 -24.24 11.53 1.00
N TYR A 396 -25.49 11.51 1.45
CA TYR A 396 -26.56 10.75 0.79
C TYR A 396 -27.15 11.57 -0.37
N LYS A 397 -26.96 11.12 -1.62
CA LYS A 397 -27.57 11.71 -2.81
C LYS A 397 -28.78 10.88 -3.24
N ALA A 398 -29.99 11.34 -2.93
CA ALA A 398 -31.21 10.62 -3.29
C ALA A 398 -31.45 10.62 -4.81
N VAL A 399 -31.83 9.45 -5.34
CA VAL A 399 -32.25 9.26 -6.74
C VAL A 399 -33.56 8.51 -6.75
N ASN A 400 -34.67 9.22 -7.03
CA ASN A 400 -36.00 8.65 -6.92
C ASN A 400 -36.35 7.76 -8.12
N LEU A 401 -36.37 6.45 -7.88
CA LEU A 401 -36.63 5.46 -8.93
C LEU A 401 -38.08 5.45 -9.44
N LEU A 402 -39.04 5.91 -8.63
CA LEU A 402 -40.45 6.03 -9.03
C LEU A 402 -40.67 7.22 -9.97
N LYS A 403 -39.97 8.33 -9.71
CA LYS A 403 -39.96 9.52 -10.58
C LYS A 403 -39.06 9.36 -11.81
N ARG A 404 -38.36 8.23 -11.94
CA ARG A 404 -37.44 7.92 -13.04
C ARG A 404 -36.22 8.85 -13.11
N GLU A 405 -35.80 9.42 -11.97
CA GLU A 405 -34.64 10.33 -11.90
C GLU A 405 -33.33 9.65 -12.34
N GLN A 406 -33.25 8.33 -12.24
CA GLN A 406 -32.12 7.54 -12.71
C GLN A 406 -31.93 7.54 -14.24
N HIS A 407 -32.90 8.06 -14.99
CA HIS A 407 -32.78 8.28 -16.44
C HIS A 407 -32.61 9.75 -16.82
N SER A 408 -32.45 10.64 -15.83
CA SER A 408 -32.15 12.05 -16.10
C SER A 408 -30.79 12.18 -16.81
N PRO A 409 -30.63 13.16 -17.72
CA PRO A 409 -29.33 13.45 -18.34
C PRO A 409 -28.22 13.70 -17.32
N GLU A 410 -28.56 14.22 -16.15
CA GLU A 410 -27.64 14.50 -15.06
C GLU A 410 -27.15 13.19 -14.40
N TYR A 411 -28.06 12.29 -14.04
CA TYR A 411 -27.69 11.03 -13.40
C TYR A 411 -27.03 10.02 -14.35
N LEU A 412 -27.40 10.03 -15.63
CA LEU A 412 -26.76 9.14 -16.62
C LEU A 412 -25.27 9.45 -16.83
N LYS A 413 -24.80 10.65 -16.46
CA LYS A 413 -23.36 10.96 -16.39
C LYS A 413 -22.66 10.24 -15.22
N VAL A 414 -23.40 9.91 -14.17
CA VAL A 414 -22.92 9.19 -12.99
C VAL A 414 -22.99 7.67 -13.21
N ASN A 415 -24.11 7.17 -13.74
CA ASN A 415 -24.26 5.78 -14.12
C ASN A 415 -24.95 5.67 -15.49
N PRO A 416 -24.22 5.36 -16.57
CA PRO A 416 -24.79 5.24 -17.92
C PRO A 416 -25.87 4.16 -18.06
N ILE A 417 -25.90 3.17 -17.16
CA ILE A 417 -26.95 2.13 -17.13
C ILE A 417 -28.23 2.66 -16.46
N GLY A 418 -28.13 3.73 -15.67
CA GLY A 418 -29.26 4.29 -14.92
C GLY A 418 -29.64 3.46 -13.69
N TYR A 419 -28.66 2.81 -13.04
CA TYR A 419 -28.89 2.08 -11.79
C TYR A 419 -28.32 2.83 -10.58
N VAL A 420 -28.85 2.50 -9.40
CA VAL A 420 -28.29 2.85 -8.09
C VAL A 420 -27.81 1.58 -7.39
N PRO A 421 -26.78 1.64 -6.53
CA PRO A 421 -26.06 2.84 -6.09
C PRO A 421 -24.92 3.26 -7.03
N ALA A 422 -24.42 4.48 -6.82
CA ALA A 422 -23.10 4.89 -7.26
C ALA A 422 -22.37 5.58 -6.11
N LEU A 423 -21.09 5.27 -5.91
CA LEU A 423 -20.22 5.88 -4.92
C LEU A 423 -19.22 6.80 -5.63
N VAL A 424 -19.13 8.04 -5.15
CA VAL A 424 -18.05 8.98 -5.49
C VAL A 424 -17.11 9.08 -4.30
N ASP A 425 -15.83 8.85 -4.55
CA ASP A 425 -14.75 8.98 -3.59
C ASP A 425 -13.61 9.78 -4.23
N GLY A 426 -13.53 11.08 -3.90
CA GLY A 426 -12.64 12.02 -4.59
C GLY A 426 -12.97 12.13 -6.08
N ASP A 427 -12.07 11.61 -6.92
CA ASP A 427 -12.23 11.57 -8.38
C ASP A 427 -12.61 10.17 -8.90
N ILE A 428 -12.77 9.19 -8.00
CA ILE A 428 -13.19 7.84 -8.33
C ILE A 428 -14.71 7.76 -8.27
N LEU A 429 -15.30 7.21 -9.33
CA LEU A 429 -16.74 6.93 -9.44
C LEU A 429 -16.94 5.45 -9.72
N ILE A 430 -17.66 4.76 -8.83
CA ILE A 430 -17.97 3.33 -8.94
C ILE A 430 -19.49 3.18 -8.90
N SER A 431 -20.05 2.52 -9.90
CA SER A 431 -21.51 2.47 -10.11
C SER A 431 -22.09 1.05 -10.11
N ASP A 432 -21.36 0.12 -9.50
CA ASP A 432 -21.80 -1.24 -9.20
C ASP A 432 -21.58 -1.54 -7.71
N SER A 433 -22.65 -1.93 -7.02
CA SER A 433 -22.60 -2.19 -5.58
C SER A 433 -21.69 -3.34 -5.12
N PHE A 434 -21.40 -4.34 -5.96
CA PHE A 434 -20.40 -5.35 -5.59
C PHE A 434 -19.01 -4.73 -5.65
N ALA A 435 -18.71 -4.04 -6.76
CA ALA A 435 -17.45 -3.33 -6.94
C ALA A 435 -17.23 -2.26 -5.86
N ILE A 436 -18.29 -1.53 -5.46
CA ILE A 436 -18.23 -0.54 -4.37
C ILE A 436 -17.83 -1.22 -3.07
N VAL A 437 -18.46 -2.34 -2.69
CA VAL A 437 -18.14 -3.02 -1.43
C VAL A 437 -16.71 -3.55 -1.43
N MET A 438 -16.24 -4.09 -2.56
CA MET A 438 -14.85 -4.53 -2.71
C MET A 438 -13.86 -3.36 -2.64
N TYR A 439 -14.16 -2.24 -3.30
CA TYR A 439 -13.35 -1.03 -3.21
C TYR A 439 -13.26 -0.51 -1.77
N LEU A 440 -14.37 -0.50 -1.05
CA LEU A 440 -14.39 -0.11 0.35
C LEU A 440 -13.56 -1.07 1.22
N GLU A 441 -13.60 -2.37 0.92
CA GLU A 441 -12.78 -3.37 1.61
C GLU A 441 -11.28 -3.15 1.41
N GLU A 442 -10.87 -2.81 0.19
CA GLU A 442 -9.46 -2.56 -0.13
C GLU A 442 -8.97 -1.22 0.42
N LYS A 443 -9.75 -0.15 0.25
CA LYS A 443 -9.34 1.20 0.64
C LYS A 443 -9.36 1.43 2.15
N TYR A 444 -10.32 0.82 2.84
CA TYR A 444 -10.54 0.98 4.27
C TYR A 444 -10.44 -0.39 4.97
N PRO A 445 -9.23 -0.90 5.22
CA PRO A 445 -9.01 -2.26 5.73
C PRO A 445 -9.45 -2.43 7.20
N GLN A 446 -9.77 -1.34 7.90
CA GLN A 446 -10.34 -1.38 9.24
C GLN A 446 -11.76 -1.99 9.15
N HIS A 447 -12.09 -2.90 10.07
CA HIS A 447 -13.33 -3.68 10.07
C HIS A 447 -13.51 -4.46 8.74
N PRO A 448 -12.80 -5.60 8.59
CA PRO A 448 -12.77 -6.35 7.34
C PRO A 448 -14.16 -6.91 7.00
N LEU A 449 -14.57 -6.74 5.75
CA LEU A 449 -15.79 -7.31 5.18
C LEU A 449 -15.56 -8.70 4.58
N LEU A 450 -14.34 -9.22 4.64
CA LEU A 450 -14.01 -10.58 4.26
C LEU A 450 -13.23 -11.32 5.34
N PRO A 451 -13.47 -12.63 5.52
CA PRO A 451 -12.70 -13.41 6.46
C PRO A 451 -11.25 -13.61 5.99
N SER A 452 -10.33 -13.75 6.94
CA SER A 452 -8.93 -14.10 6.68
C SER A 452 -8.78 -15.51 6.08
N ASP A 453 -9.61 -16.45 6.52
CA ASP A 453 -9.66 -17.82 6.00
C ASP A 453 -10.11 -17.87 4.54
N LEU A 454 -9.31 -18.55 3.71
CA LEU A 454 -9.51 -18.63 2.26
C LEU A 454 -10.82 -19.34 1.89
N GLY A 455 -11.14 -20.44 2.57
CA GLY A 455 -12.35 -21.23 2.32
C GLY A 455 -13.60 -20.41 2.62
N LYS A 456 -13.67 -19.78 3.80
CA LYS A 456 -14.78 -18.89 4.19
C LYS A 456 -14.89 -17.68 3.24
N ARG A 457 -13.77 -17.17 2.73
CA ARG A 457 -13.78 -16.07 1.75
C ARG A 457 -14.41 -16.50 0.42
N ALA A 458 -14.10 -17.71 -0.04
CA ALA A 458 -14.71 -18.29 -1.23
C ALA A 458 -16.24 -18.42 -1.08
N ILE A 459 -16.70 -18.92 0.08
CA ILE A 459 -18.14 -19.04 0.39
C ILE A 459 -18.81 -17.66 0.43
N ASN A 460 -18.14 -16.65 0.98
CA ASN A 460 -18.65 -15.27 0.97
C ASN A 460 -18.89 -14.74 -0.44
N TYR A 461 -17.90 -14.90 -1.33
CA TYR A 461 -18.05 -14.51 -2.73
C TYR A 461 -19.17 -15.29 -3.43
N GLN A 462 -19.26 -16.58 -3.18
CA GLN A 462 -20.29 -17.43 -3.78
C GLN A 462 -21.70 -17.05 -3.31
N ALA A 463 -21.90 -16.82 -2.01
CA ALA A 463 -23.18 -16.39 -1.46
C ALA A 463 -23.58 -15.00 -1.98
N ALA A 464 -22.65 -14.04 -1.99
CA ALA A 464 -22.88 -12.71 -2.55
C ALA A 464 -23.23 -12.79 -4.04
N ASN A 465 -22.55 -13.64 -4.82
CA ASN A 465 -22.81 -13.79 -6.24
C ASN A 465 -24.16 -14.46 -6.55
N ILE A 466 -24.62 -15.42 -5.72
CA ILE A 466 -25.98 -15.97 -5.85
C ILE A 466 -27.01 -14.84 -5.76
N VAL A 467 -26.85 -13.92 -4.80
CA VAL A 467 -27.76 -12.77 -4.69
C VAL A 467 -27.59 -11.83 -5.88
N SER A 468 -26.37 -11.41 -6.23
CA SER A 468 -26.16 -10.36 -7.25
C SER A 468 -26.38 -10.80 -8.69
N ALA A 469 -26.15 -12.07 -9.03
CA ALA A 469 -26.23 -12.56 -10.40
C ALA A 469 -27.46 -13.43 -10.65
N ASN A 470 -27.91 -14.21 -9.66
CA ASN A 470 -28.96 -15.20 -9.87
C ASN A 470 -30.33 -14.77 -9.33
N ILE A 471 -30.37 -13.84 -8.37
CA ILE A 471 -31.62 -13.33 -7.79
C ILE A 471 -31.89 -11.90 -8.26
N GLN A 472 -31.00 -10.96 -7.93
CA GLN A 472 -31.24 -9.52 -8.10
C GLN A 472 -31.60 -9.09 -9.52
N PRO A 473 -30.94 -9.58 -10.60
CA PRO A 473 -31.25 -9.12 -11.95
C PRO A 473 -32.64 -9.54 -12.42
N LEU A 474 -33.15 -10.68 -11.93
CA LEU A 474 -34.45 -11.25 -12.31
C LEU A 474 -35.63 -10.57 -11.61
N GLN A 475 -35.36 -9.78 -10.56
CA GLN A 475 -36.36 -9.00 -9.80
C GLN A 475 -36.17 -7.48 -9.97
N ASN A 476 -35.33 -7.04 -10.90
CA ASN A 476 -35.13 -5.63 -11.19
C ASN A 476 -36.40 -5.02 -11.83
N LEU A 477 -36.69 -3.75 -11.53
CA LEU A 477 -37.90 -3.05 -11.95
C LEU A 477 -38.15 -3.14 -13.46
N ASP A 478 -37.12 -3.02 -14.30
CA ASP A 478 -37.30 -3.07 -15.76
C ASP A 478 -37.72 -4.46 -16.24
N VAL A 479 -37.15 -5.52 -15.65
CA VAL A 479 -37.55 -6.90 -15.93
C VAL A 479 -38.98 -7.15 -15.45
N LEU A 480 -39.32 -6.67 -14.26
CA LEU A 480 -40.65 -6.83 -13.70
C LEU A 480 -41.72 -6.08 -14.50
N LYS A 481 -41.43 -4.85 -14.95
CA LYS A 481 -42.30 -4.09 -15.85
C LYS A 481 -42.49 -4.81 -17.18
N TYR A 482 -41.40 -5.31 -17.76
CA TYR A 482 -41.49 -6.07 -19.01
C TYR A 482 -42.38 -7.31 -18.87
N ILE A 483 -42.25 -8.08 -17.79
CA ILE A 483 -43.09 -9.26 -17.54
C ILE A 483 -44.54 -8.85 -17.32
N GLU A 484 -44.79 -7.80 -16.55
CA GLU A 484 -46.14 -7.27 -16.32
C GLU A 484 -46.80 -6.80 -17.62
N GLU A 485 -46.06 -6.09 -18.47
CA GLU A 485 -46.54 -5.58 -19.76
C GLU A 485 -46.75 -6.69 -20.80
N LYS A 486 -45.89 -7.71 -20.84
CA LYS A 486 -45.93 -8.75 -21.89
C LYS A 486 -46.70 -10.00 -21.51
N VAL A 487 -46.82 -10.30 -20.22
CA VAL A 487 -47.42 -11.55 -19.72
C VAL A 487 -48.60 -11.25 -18.79
N GLY A 488 -48.44 -10.30 -17.87
CA GLY A 488 -49.50 -9.85 -16.97
C GLY A 488 -49.05 -9.70 -15.51
N PRO A 489 -49.86 -9.02 -14.67
CA PRO A 489 -49.49 -8.68 -13.30
C PRO A 489 -49.30 -9.91 -12.38
N ASP A 490 -50.09 -10.96 -12.53
CA ASP A 490 -49.97 -12.19 -11.72
C ASP A 490 -48.69 -12.98 -12.05
N ALA A 491 -48.25 -12.91 -13.31
CA ALA A 491 -47.00 -13.53 -13.76
C ALA A 491 -45.77 -12.86 -13.14
N LYS A 492 -45.82 -11.54 -12.92
CA LYS A 492 -44.75 -10.79 -12.23
C LYS A 492 -44.49 -11.34 -10.82
N ILE A 493 -45.55 -11.55 -10.05
CA ILE A 493 -45.45 -12.05 -8.67
C ILE A 493 -44.87 -13.47 -8.66
N SER A 494 -45.46 -14.35 -9.47
CA SER A 494 -45.01 -15.75 -9.58
C SER A 494 -43.56 -15.86 -10.05
N TRP A 495 -43.13 -14.98 -10.96
CA TRP A 495 -41.76 -14.91 -11.44
C TRP A 495 -40.78 -14.52 -10.33
N VAL A 496 -41.09 -13.48 -9.56
CA VAL A 496 -40.26 -13.02 -8.44
C VAL A 496 -40.11 -14.13 -7.41
N GLN A 497 -41.23 -14.70 -6.95
CA GLN A 497 -41.25 -15.76 -5.95
C GLN A 497 -40.42 -16.98 -6.40
N LYS A 498 -40.62 -17.44 -7.64
CA LYS A 498 -39.88 -18.58 -8.19
C LYS A 498 -38.36 -18.36 -8.17
N ASN A 499 -37.90 -17.19 -8.61
CA ASN A 499 -36.46 -16.93 -8.72
C ASN A 499 -35.81 -16.67 -7.36
N ILE A 500 -36.50 -15.99 -6.45
CA ILE A 500 -36.00 -15.80 -5.08
C ILE A 500 -35.96 -17.13 -4.34
N ASN A 501 -37.03 -17.93 -4.38
CA ASN A 501 -37.07 -19.24 -3.70
C ASN A 501 -35.95 -20.15 -4.18
N LYS A 502 -35.72 -20.23 -5.51
CA LYS A 502 -34.60 -21.00 -6.06
C LYS A 502 -33.24 -20.53 -5.53
N GLY A 503 -33.04 -19.22 -5.41
CA GLY A 503 -31.81 -18.65 -4.84
C GLY A 503 -31.67 -18.92 -3.35
N PHE A 504 -32.76 -18.80 -2.59
CA PHE A 504 -32.80 -19.06 -1.15
C PHE A 504 -32.57 -20.53 -0.83
N GLU A 505 -33.15 -21.46 -1.58
CA GLU A 505 -32.85 -22.89 -1.47
C GLU A 505 -31.35 -23.18 -1.70
N ALA A 506 -30.72 -22.48 -2.64
CA ALA A 506 -29.29 -22.63 -2.89
C ALA A 506 -28.45 -22.05 -1.74
N LEU A 507 -28.84 -20.89 -1.19
CA LEU A 507 -28.16 -20.25 -0.05
C LEU A 507 -28.32 -21.05 1.25
N GLU A 508 -29.49 -21.60 1.54
CA GLU A 508 -29.74 -22.52 2.65
C GLU A 508 -28.79 -23.71 2.60
N LYS A 509 -28.66 -24.34 1.42
CA LYS A 509 -27.74 -25.48 1.23
C LYS A 509 -26.28 -25.05 1.34
N LEU A 510 -25.91 -23.92 0.74
CA LEU A 510 -24.53 -23.44 0.72
C LEU A 510 -24.05 -23.06 2.12
N LEU A 511 -24.88 -22.41 2.94
CA LEU A 511 -24.44 -21.83 4.21
C LEU A 511 -24.63 -22.77 5.41
N LYS A 512 -25.35 -23.89 5.24
CA LYS A 512 -25.72 -24.82 6.33
C LYS A 512 -24.56 -25.20 7.24
N ASP A 513 -23.41 -25.53 6.66
CA ASP A 513 -22.24 -26.03 7.40
C ASP A 513 -21.18 -24.94 7.66
N HIS A 514 -21.47 -23.70 7.27
CA HIS A 514 -20.55 -22.56 7.42
C HIS A 514 -21.07 -21.48 8.36
N ALA A 515 -22.39 -21.40 8.55
CA ALA A 515 -23.02 -20.36 9.34
C ALA A 515 -22.76 -20.55 10.85
N GLY A 516 -22.35 -19.46 11.51
CA GLY A 516 -22.32 -19.32 12.96
C GLY A 516 -23.44 -18.37 13.39
N LYS A 517 -23.10 -17.37 14.20
CA LYS A 517 -24.00 -16.24 14.46
C LYS A 517 -24.48 -15.57 13.17
N TYR A 518 -23.60 -15.40 12.19
CA TYR A 518 -23.83 -14.83 10.87
C TYR A 518 -23.48 -15.84 9.75
N ALA A 519 -23.54 -15.42 8.47
CA ALA A 519 -23.57 -16.32 7.32
C ALA A 519 -22.36 -17.26 7.20
N THR A 520 -21.16 -16.84 7.63
CA THR A 520 -19.93 -17.64 7.55
C THR A 520 -19.09 -17.62 8.83
N GLY A 521 -19.75 -17.60 9.99
CA GLY A 521 -19.10 -17.61 11.31
C GLY A 521 -19.77 -16.65 12.29
N ASP A 522 -19.00 -16.12 13.22
CA ASP A 522 -19.52 -15.24 14.30
C ASP A 522 -19.31 -13.74 14.05
N ASP A 523 -18.67 -13.39 12.95
CA ASP A 523 -18.49 -12.02 12.46
C ASP A 523 -19.29 -11.77 11.17
N VAL A 524 -19.60 -10.51 10.90
CA VAL A 524 -20.32 -10.06 9.71
C VAL A 524 -19.34 -9.89 8.55
N TYR A 525 -19.63 -10.52 7.42
CA TYR A 525 -18.84 -10.44 6.19
C TYR A 525 -19.72 -10.21 4.96
N LEU A 526 -19.10 -10.18 3.78
CA LEU A 526 -19.69 -9.86 2.49
C LEU A 526 -21.02 -10.59 2.21
N ALA A 527 -21.14 -11.86 2.57
CA ALA A 527 -22.38 -12.62 2.38
C ALA A 527 -23.56 -11.96 3.11
N ASP A 528 -23.35 -11.51 4.35
CA ASP A 528 -24.39 -10.92 5.19
C ASP A 528 -24.92 -9.61 4.59
N LEU A 529 -24.03 -8.77 4.04
CA LEU A 529 -24.36 -7.52 3.37
C LEU A 529 -25.30 -7.75 2.17
N PHE A 530 -25.19 -8.88 1.50
CA PHE A 530 -26.01 -9.22 0.33
C PHE A 530 -27.30 -9.93 0.73
N LEU A 531 -27.26 -10.76 1.78
CA LEU A 531 -28.43 -11.48 2.29
C LEU A 531 -29.45 -10.56 2.94
N ALA A 532 -29.02 -9.64 3.82
CA ALA A 532 -29.95 -8.83 4.62
C ALA A 532 -30.94 -8.01 3.77
N PRO A 533 -30.50 -7.28 2.73
CA PRO A 533 -31.42 -6.54 1.87
C PRO A 533 -32.33 -7.43 1.03
N GLN A 534 -31.89 -8.66 0.72
CA GLN A 534 -32.65 -9.59 -0.11
C GLN A 534 -33.75 -10.28 0.69
N ILE A 535 -33.49 -10.67 1.94
CA ILE A 535 -34.46 -11.33 2.82
C ILE A 535 -35.61 -10.38 3.18
N GLN A 536 -35.31 -9.10 3.39
CA GLN A 536 -36.33 -8.09 3.73
C GLN A 536 -37.16 -7.64 2.52
N ARG A 537 -36.88 -8.15 1.32
CA ARG A 537 -37.51 -7.69 0.07
C ARG A 537 -38.76 -8.52 -0.24
N PHE A 538 -39.81 -7.85 -0.72
CA PHE A 538 -41.06 -8.45 -1.24
C PHE A 538 -41.94 -9.23 -0.25
N ASN A 539 -41.68 -9.18 1.06
CA ASN A 539 -42.50 -9.81 2.10
C ASN A 539 -42.83 -11.29 1.80
N LEU A 540 -41.80 -12.08 1.50
CA LEU A 540 -41.93 -13.49 1.14
C LEU A 540 -42.22 -14.36 2.36
N ASP A 541 -42.83 -15.52 2.11
CA ASP A 541 -42.92 -16.59 3.12
C ASP A 541 -41.52 -17.17 3.37
N MET A 542 -41.00 -16.91 4.57
CA MET A 542 -39.68 -17.35 5.01
C MET A 542 -39.71 -18.71 5.74
N THR A 543 -40.89 -19.32 5.93
CA THR A 543 -41.05 -20.62 6.58
C THR A 543 -40.17 -21.73 5.99
N PRO A 544 -39.96 -21.80 4.65
CA PRO A 544 -39.07 -22.80 4.05
C PRO A 544 -37.57 -22.55 4.28
N PHE A 545 -37.19 -21.38 4.81
CA PHE A 545 -35.81 -20.89 4.89
C PHE A 545 -35.41 -20.54 6.33
N PRO A 546 -35.30 -21.54 7.22
CA PRO A 546 -35.05 -21.31 8.65
C PRO A 546 -33.67 -20.70 8.94
N LEU A 547 -32.63 -21.05 8.17
CA LEU A 547 -31.30 -20.46 8.36
C LEU A 547 -31.31 -18.99 7.99
N LEU A 548 -31.86 -18.65 6.82
CA LEU A 548 -31.95 -17.26 6.36
C LEU A 548 -32.81 -16.41 7.30
N SER A 549 -33.91 -16.97 7.83
CA SER A 549 -34.75 -16.30 8.82
C SER A 549 -33.96 -15.94 10.09
N ARG A 550 -33.24 -16.92 10.65
CA ARG A 550 -32.37 -16.72 11.83
C ARG A 550 -31.29 -15.67 11.57
N LEU A 551 -30.66 -15.71 10.40
CA LEU A 551 -29.65 -14.72 10.03
C LEU A 551 -30.25 -13.31 9.97
N ASN A 552 -31.45 -13.16 9.41
CA ASN A 552 -32.14 -11.87 9.37
C ASN A 552 -32.45 -11.33 10.76
N GLU A 553 -32.90 -12.18 11.69
CA GLU A 553 -33.10 -11.78 13.09
C GLU A 553 -31.80 -11.28 13.73
N ALA A 554 -30.67 -11.97 13.48
CA ALA A 554 -29.36 -11.56 13.98
C ALA A 554 -28.89 -10.21 13.38
N TYR A 555 -29.11 -9.99 12.08
CA TYR A 555 -28.79 -8.71 11.43
C TYR A 555 -29.56 -7.55 12.06
N MET A 556 -30.83 -7.76 12.40
CA MET A 556 -31.68 -6.71 13.00
C MET A 556 -31.28 -6.34 14.44
N GLN A 557 -30.31 -7.03 15.05
CA GLN A 557 -29.73 -6.63 16.33
C GLN A 557 -28.53 -5.68 16.19
N LEU A 558 -28.05 -5.42 14.97
CA LEU A 558 -26.84 -4.65 14.73
C LEU A 558 -27.17 -3.20 14.30
N PRO A 559 -26.60 -2.17 14.97
CA PRO A 559 -26.81 -0.77 14.61
C PRO A 559 -26.51 -0.49 13.13
N ALA A 560 -25.39 -1.02 12.61
CA ALA A 560 -25.01 -0.80 11.21
C ALA A 560 -26.06 -1.26 10.19
N PHE A 561 -26.83 -2.32 10.50
CA PHE A 561 -27.92 -2.81 9.67
C PHE A 561 -29.21 -2.00 9.90
N GLN A 562 -29.51 -1.65 11.15
CA GLN A 562 -30.66 -0.82 11.51
C GLN A 562 -30.57 0.56 10.84
N ASP A 563 -29.42 1.22 10.93
CA ASP A 563 -29.17 2.55 10.35
C ASP A 563 -29.27 2.55 8.82
N ALA A 564 -29.05 1.40 8.18
CA ALA A 564 -29.13 1.24 6.74
C ALA A 564 -30.55 0.88 6.23
N LEU A 565 -31.51 0.62 7.14
CA LEU A 565 -32.89 0.25 6.82
C LEU A 565 -33.58 1.33 5.97
N PRO A 566 -34.47 0.94 5.03
CA PRO A 566 -35.16 1.90 4.15
C PRO A 566 -35.87 3.04 4.90
N GLN A 567 -36.49 2.77 6.04
CA GLN A 567 -37.21 3.77 6.85
C GLN A 567 -36.31 4.81 7.52
N ASN A 568 -35.01 4.54 7.63
CA ASN A 568 -34.05 5.42 8.26
C ASN A 568 -33.28 6.29 7.26
N GLN A 569 -33.64 6.23 5.96
CA GLN A 569 -32.95 6.98 4.92
C GLN A 569 -33.60 8.36 4.66
N PRO A 570 -32.82 9.38 4.27
CA PRO A 570 -33.33 10.74 4.06
C PRO A 570 -34.45 10.86 3.02
N ASP A 571 -34.50 9.94 2.05
CA ASP A 571 -35.50 9.87 0.99
C ASP A 571 -36.68 8.94 1.31
N PHE A 572 -36.79 8.44 2.54
CA PHE A 572 -37.98 7.71 2.97
C PHE A 572 -39.20 8.65 3.02
N PRO A 573 -40.36 8.26 2.45
CA PRO A 573 -41.56 9.08 2.49
C PRO A 573 -41.97 9.40 3.94
N ALA A 574 -42.19 10.68 4.24
CA ALA A 574 -42.80 11.07 5.52
C ALA A 574 -44.17 10.39 5.65
N ALA A 575 -44.47 9.87 6.84
CA ALA A 575 -45.80 9.33 7.13
C ALA A 575 -46.85 10.41 6.82
N THR A 576 -47.78 10.08 5.93
CA THR A 576 -48.90 10.95 5.55
C THR A 576 -50.05 10.82 6.52
#